data_AF-G9KYE5-F1
#
_entry.id   AF-G9KYE5-F1
#
_cell.length_a   1.000
_cell.length_b   1.000
_cell.length_c   1.000
_cell.angle_alpha   90.00
_cell.angle_beta   90.00
_cell.angle_gamma   90.00
#
_symmetry.space_group_name_H-M   'P 1'
#
loop_
_entity.id
_entity.type
_entity.pdbx_description
1 polymer ?
#
loop_
_entity_poly.entity_id
_entity_poly.type
_entity_poly.pdbx_seq_one_letter_code
_entity_poly.pdbx_strand_id
1 'polypeptide(L)'
;APQHQPAAQPLPTQPPPSAQLQHPNPQLPPQTRWVAPRNRSAAFGQSGGAGGDGGAAGTAQPSSAPAAESHAAESHPVLEQLKAAHSYNPKEFDWNLKSGRVFIIKSYSEDDVHRSIKYSIWCSTEHGNRRLDGAFRAAGSRAPVYLLFSVNGSGHFCGLAEMKSPVDYGASAGVWAQDKWKGKFDVKWIFVKDVPNNQLRHIRLENNDNKPVTNSRDTQEVPLEKAKQVLKIIASYKHTTSIFDDFSHYEKRQEEEEVVRKERQNRNK
;
A
#
# COMPACT_ATOMS: atom_id res chain seq x y z
N ALA A 1 39.97 -77.33 -0.10
CA ALA A 1 38.80 -76.57 0.39
C ALA A 1 38.95 -75.11 -0.05
N PRO A 2 38.06 -74.58 -0.89
CA PRO A 2 38.22 -73.26 -1.50
C PRO A 2 37.62 -72.13 -0.66
N GLN A 3 38.20 -70.93 -0.79
CA GLN A 3 37.79 -69.67 -0.15
C GLN A 3 36.53 -69.10 -0.82
N HIS A 4 35.54 -68.70 -0.02
CA HIS A 4 34.33 -68.00 -0.47
C HIS A 4 34.57 -66.48 -0.52
N GLN A 5 34.31 -65.86 -1.69
CA GLN A 5 34.09 -64.42 -1.84
C GLN A 5 32.65 -64.04 -1.41
N PRO A 6 32.42 -62.86 -0.82
CA PRO A 6 31.07 -62.38 -0.56
C PRO A 6 30.45 -61.73 -1.82
N ALA A 7 29.19 -62.08 -2.09
CA ALA A 7 28.38 -61.55 -3.18
C ALA A 7 27.90 -60.11 -2.91
N ALA A 8 27.94 -59.27 -3.94
CA ALA A 8 27.43 -57.90 -3.91
C ALA A 8 25.88 -57.88 -3.93
N GLN A 9 25.27 -57.07 -3.06
CA GLN A 9 23.83 -56.81 -3.06
C GLN A 9 23.47 -55.70 -4.06
N PRO A 10 22.33 -55.78 -4.78
CA PRO A 10 21.89 -54.72 -5.68
C PRO A 10 21.25 -53.55 -4.91
N LEU A 11 21.55 -52.32 -5.34
CA LEU A 11 20.92 -51.07 -4.85
C LEU A 11 19.44 -50.97 -5.31
N PRO A 12 18.56 -50.34 -4.51
CA PRO A 12 17.17 -50.13 -4.90
C PRO A 12 17.03 -49.05 -5.97
N THR A 13 16.21 -49.34 -6.99
CA THR A 13 15.82 -48.41 -8.06
C THR A 13 14.83 -47.35 -7.53
N GLN A 14 15.10 -46.07 -7.81
CA GLN A 14 14.15 -44.99 -7.54
C GLN A 14 12.93 -45.06 -8.48
N PRO A 15 11.71 -44.77 -7.99
CA PRO A 15 10.55 -44.63 -8.86
C PRO A 15 10.61 -43.34 -9.69
N PRO A 16 9.99 -43.30 -10.88
CA PRO A 16 9.97 -42.11 -11.72
C PRO A 16 9.19 -40.95 -11.08
N PRO A 17 9.53 -39.69 -11.38
CA PRO A 17 8.84 -38.53 -10.82
C PRO A 17 7.41 -38.44 -11.36
N SER A 18 6.47 -38.24 -10.46
CA SER A 18 5.05 -38.05 -10.77
C SER A 18 4.86 -36.77 -11.60
N ALA A 19 4.18 -36.89 -12.74
CA ALA A 19 3.77 -35.75 -13.55
C ALA A 19 2.85 -34.82 -12.73
N GLN A 20 3.31 -33.60 -12.47
CA GLN A 20 2.49 -32.57 -11.83
C GLN A 20 1.38 -32.14 -12.80
N LEU A 21 0.13 -32.44 -12.45
CA LEU A 21 -1.04 -31.84 -13.09
C LEU A 21 -0.98 -30.32 -12.84
N GLN A 22 -0.79 -29.56 -13.92
CA GLN A 22 -0.84 -28.10 -13.90
C GLN A 22 -2.29 -27.66 -13.61
N HIS A 23 -2.53 -27.19 -12.39
CA HIS A 23 -3.73 -26.43 -12.09
C HIS A 23 -3.65 -25.06 -12.81
N PRO A 24 -4.71 -24.61 -13.49
CA PRO A 24 -4.72 -23.29 -14.12
C PRO A 24 -4.56 -22.22 -13.05
N ASN A 25 -3.54 -21.39 -13.22
CA ASN A 25 -3.32 -20.19 -12.44
C ASN A 25 -4.53 -19.25 -12.65
N PRO A 26 -5.33 -18.87 -11.62
CA PRO A 26 -6.39 -17.91 -11.83
C PRO A 26 -5.75 -16.57 -12.21
N GLN A 27 -5.98 -16.13 -13.46
CA GLN A 27 -5.55 -14.83 -13.93
C GLN A 27 -6.11 -13.75 -13.00
N LEU A 28 -5.20 -12.98 -12.40
CA LEU A 28 -5.52 -11.80 -11.62
C LEU A 28 -6.21 -10.78 -12.55
N PRO A 29 -7.35 -10.20 -12.15
CA PRO A 29 -8.00 -9.17 -12.96
C PRO A 29 -7.07 -7.95 -13.12
N PRO A 30 -7.14 -7.25 -14.26
CA PRO A 30 -6.27 -6.12 -14.57
C PRO A 30 -6.40 -5.04 -13.50
N GLN A 31 -5.25 -4.58 -13.00
CA GLN A 31 -5.15 -3.51 -12.01
C GLN A 31 -5.36 -2.17 -12.72
N THR A 32 -6.54 -1.56 -12.60
CA THR A 32 -6.77 -0.19 -13.07
C THR A 32 -6.18 0.80 -12.08
N ARG A 33 -4.91 1.18 -12.30
CA ARG A 33 -4.32 2.36 -11.67
C ARG A 33 -4.96 3.60 -12.27
N TRP A 34 -5.64 4.39 -11.45
CA TRP A 34 -6.00 5.76 -11.84
C TRP A 34 -4.74 6.65 -11.74
N VAL A 35 -4.58 7.55 -12.70
CA VAL A 35 -3.46 8.52 -12.70
C VAL A 35 -4.08 9.90 -12.65
N ALA A 36 -3.88 10.59 -11.53
CA ALA A 36 -4.34 11.97 -11.38
C ALA A 36 -3.79 12.84 -12.54
N PRO A 37 -4.62 13.73 -13.13
CA PRO A 37 -4.13 14.75 -14.05
C PRO A 37 -3.12 15.64 -13.31
N ARG A 38 -1.82 15.41 -13.50
CA ARG A 38 -0.77 16.25 -12.90
C ARG A 38 -0.88 17.65 -13.50
N ASN A 39 -1.14 18.64 -12.65
CA ASN A 39 -0.90 20.04 -12.98
C ASN A 39 0.60 20.21 -13.26
N ARG A 40 0.99 20.34 -14.54
CA ARG A 40 2.39 20.50 -14.93
C ARG A 40 2.86 21.92 -14.59
N SER A 41 3.27 22.12 -13.35
CA SER A 41 4.09 23.26 -12.95
C SER A 41 5.27 22.77 -12.12
N ALA A 42 6.15 22.02 -12.79
CA ALA A 42 7.50 21.73 -12.33
C ALA A 42 8.40 21.52 -13.57
N ALA A 43 8.71 22.61 -14.26
CA ALA A 43 9.77 22.61 -15.27
C ALA A 43 11.12 22.70 -14.54
N PHE A 44 11.81 21.57 -14.41
CA PHE A 44 13.23 21.57 -14.07
C PHE A 44 13.99 22.09 -15.30
N GLY A 45 14.70 23.20 -15.11
CA GLY A 45 15.52 23.84 -16.14
C GLY A 45 16.64 22.93 -16.62
N GLN A 46 16.75 22.80 -17.94
CA GLN A 46 17.88 22.18 -18.60
C GLN A 46 18.73 23.31 -19.21
N SER A 47 19.97 23.40 -18.74
CA SER A 47 20.97 24.33 -19.22
C SER A 47 21.61 23.86 -20.52
N GLY A 48 21.72 24.77 -21.49
CA GLY A 48 22.92 24.97 -22.31
C GLY A 48 23.04 24.20 -23.62
N GLY A 49 22.68 24.84 -24.73
CA GLY A 49 23.07 24.46 -26.09
C GLY A 49 22.77 25.59 -27.07
N ALA A 50 23.82 26.26 -27.57
CA ALA A 50 23.78 27.47 -28.38
C ALA A 50 23.51 27.22 -29.87
N GLY A 51 22.96 28.23 -30.56
CA GLY A 51 23.13 28.41 -32.00
C GLY A 51 22.01 29.18 -32.73
N GLY A 52 22.32 30.37 -33.24
CA GLY A 52 21.90 30.82 -34.59
C GLY A 52 20.78 31.86 -34.71
N ASP A 53 21.16 33.01 -35.29
CA ASP A 53 20.40 34.22 -35.64
C ASP A 53 19.19 34.04 -36.59
N GLY A 54 18.30 35.05 -36.58
CA GLY A 54 17.46 35.40 -37.74
C GLY A 54 16.13 36.04 -37.38
N GLY A 55 16.05 37.37 -37.43
CA GLY A 55 14.86 38.16 -37.04
C GLY A 55 13.74 38.23 -38.09
N ALA A 56 12.53 38.57 -37.63
CA ALA A 56 11.54 39.35 -38.38
C ALA A 56 10.44 39.84 -37.42
N ALA A 57 10.13 41.13 -37.51
CA ALA A 57 9.02 41.77 -36.81
C ALA A 57 7.68 41.40 -37.47
N GLY A 58 6.68 41.06 -36.66
CA GLY A 58 5.32 40.80 -37.10
C GLY A 58 4.33 41.20 -36.01
N THR A 59 3.62 42.30 -36.25
CA THR A 59 2.48 42.80 -35.46
C THR A 59 1.26 41.89 -35.61
N ALA A 60 0.63 41.48 -34.51
CA ALA A 60 -0.75 40.99 -34.48
C ALA A 60 -1.40 41.14 -33.08
N GLN A 61 -2.71 41.39 -33.11
CA GLN A 61 -3.66 41.85 -32.09
C GLN A 61 -3.88 40.97 -30.83
N PRO A 62 -4.55 41.50 -29.79
CA PRO A 62 -4.74 40.80 -28.52
C PRO A 62 -5.89 39.79 -28.64
N SER A 63 -5.56 38.50 -28.62
CA SER A 63 -6.53 37.44 -28.35
C SER A 63 -6.66 37.25 -26.84
N SER A 64 -7.84 37.59 -26.32
CA SER A 64 -8.29 37.29 -24.96
C SER A 64 -8.16 35.80 -24.66
N ALA A 65 -7.14 35.43 -23.88
CA ALA A 65 -7.09 34.13 -23.22
C ALA A 65 -8.15 34.11 -22.11
N PRO A 66 -8.98 33.06 -21.99
CA PRO A 66 -9.79 32.91 -20.79
C PRO A 66 -8.83 32.74 -19.62
N ALA A 67 -9.02 33.54 -18.57
CA ALA A 67 -8.34 33.36 -17.31
C ALA A 67 -8.54 31.90 -16.88
N ALA A 68 -7.43 31.16 -16.78
CA ALA A 68 -7.45 29.87 -16.12
C ALA A 68 -7.78 30.16 -14.66
N GLU A 69 -9.06 30.03 -14.31
CA GLU A 69 -9.50 29.93 -12.94
C GLU A 69 -8.75 28.76 -12.34
N SER A 70 -7.79 29.09 -11.46
CA SER A 70 -7.21 28.14 -10.54
C SER A 70 -8.34 27.70 -9.60
N HIS A 71 -9.13 26.73 -10.02
CA HIS A 71 -9.91 25.93 -9.10
C HIS A 71 -8.89 25.21 -8.21
N ALA A 72 -8.53 25.85 -7.09
CA ALA A 72 -8.12 25.10 -5.93
C ALA A 72 -9.25 24.10 -5.70
N ALA A 73 -9.00 22.82 -5.97
CA ALA A 73 -9.99 21.78 -5.80
C ALA A 73 -10.53 21.90 -4.37
N GLU A 74 -11.81 22.26 -4.23
CA GLU A 74 -12.43 22.36 -2.93
C GLU A 74 -12.31 21.00 -2.24
N SER A 75 -11.72 21.01 -1.05
CA SER A 75 -11.51 19.81 -0.24
C SER A 75 -12.86 19.17 0.11
N HIS A 76 -13.00 17.87 -0.14
CA HIS A 76 -14.24 17.13 0.13
C HIS A 76 -14.66 17.24 1.61
N PRO A 77 -15.96 17.43 1.95
CA PRO A 77 -16.40 17.59 3.34
C PRO A 77 -15.99 16.44 4.27
N VAL A 78 -16.00 15.20 3.77
CA VAL A 78 -15.56 14.02 4.54
C VAL A 78 -14.06 14.10 4.85
N LEU A 79 -13.23 14.57 3.92
CA LEU A 79 -11.80 14.74 4.15
C LEU A 79 -11.53 15.80 5.24
N GLU A 80 -12.28 16.90 5.22
CA GLU A 80 -12.15 17.94 6.23
C GLU A 80 -12.56 17.45 7.62
N GLN A 81 -13.64 16.65 7.71
CA GLN A 81 -14.01 15.98 8.96
C GLN A 81 -12.93 15.02 9.46
N LEU A 82 -12.33 14.23 8.58
CA LEU A 82 -11.24 13.31 8.94
C LEU A 82 -10.00 14.07 9.44
N LYS A 83 -9.59 15.13 8.75
CA LYS A 83 -8.46 15.98 9.19
C LYS A 83 -8.74 16.69 10.52
N ALA A 84 -9.99 17.08 10.78
CA ALA A 84 -10.38 17.67 12.06
C ALA A 84 -10.39 16.64 13.20
N ALA A 85 -10.83 15.41 12.94
CA ALA A 85 -10.90 14.33 13.92
C ALA A 85 -9.53 13.69 14.22
N HIS A 86 -8.58 13.77 13.29
CA HIS A 86 -7.31 13.06 13.38
C HIS A 86 -6.10 13.97 13.10
N SER A 87 -5.11 13.92 13.99
CA SER A 87 -3.82 14.58 13.78
C SER A 87 -2.91 13.74 12.88
N TYR A 88 -3.18 13.76 11.56
CA TYR A 88 -2.33 13.11 10.58
C TYR A 88 -0.97 13.80 10.43
N ASN A 89 0.03 13.03 10.03
CA ASN A 89 1.39 13.49 9.74
C ASN A 89 2.00 14.33 10.89
N PRO A 90 1.99 13.82 12.14
CA PRO A 90 2.49 14.58 13.28
C PRO A 90 3.96 14.96 13.08
N LYS A 91 4.29 16.22 13.39
CA LYS A 91 5.69 16.72 13.32
C LYS A 91 6.59 16.02 14.33
N GLU A 92 6.02 15.73 15.49
CA GLU A 92 6.67 15.00 16.58
C GLU A 92 6.14 13.58 16.60
N PHE A 93 6.96 12.64 16.14
CA PHE A 93 6.66 11.23 16.14
C PHE A 93 7.86 10.46 16.69
N ASP A 94 7.65 9.67 17.74
CA ASP A 94 8.70 8.83 18.30
C ASP A 94 8.92 7.59 17.41
N TRP A 95 9.84 7.74 16.45
CA TRP A 95 10.29 6.65 15.60
C TRP A 95 11.28 5.70 16.31
N ASN A 96 11.79 6.05 17.49
CA ASN A 96 12.82 5.29 18.21
C ASN A 96 12.20 4.32 19.23
N LEU A 97 11.32 3.45 18.73
CA LEU A 97 10.55 2.50 19.53
C LEU A 97 11.43 1.66 20.46
N LYS A 98 11.10 1.64 21.75
CA LYS A 98 11.76 0.75 22.73
C LYS A 98 11.19 -0.68 22.65
N SER A 99 9.91 -0.77 22.34
CA SER A 99 9.17 -2.01 22.11
C SER A 99 8.06 -1.76 21.11
N GLY A 100 7.69 -2.80 20.36
CA GLY A 100 6.64 -2.71 19.35
C GLY A 100 6.86 -3.75 18.27
N ARG A 101 5.83 -4.00 17.48
CA ARG A 101 5.92 -4.87 16.30
C ARG A 101 5.49 -4.09 15.09
N VAL A 102 6.20 -4.28 13.97
CA VAL A 102 5.97 -3.50 12.76
C VAL A 102 5.80 -4.44 11.59
N PHE A 103 4.75 -4.20 10.80
CA PHE A 103 4.35 -5.07 9.71
C PHE A 103 4.15 -4.28 8.43
N ILE A 104 4.54 -4.88 7.31
CA ILE A 104 4.20 -4.36 5.97
C ILE A 104 2.78 -4.82 5.63
N ILE A 105 1.96 -3.91 5.13
CA ILE A 105 0.64 -4.19 4.58
C ILE A 105 0.66 -3.90 3.08
N LYS A 106 0.25 -4.89 2.28
CA LYS A 106 0.19 -4.78 0.82
C LYS A 106 -1.26 -4.80 0.36
N SER A 107 -1.76 -3.64 -0.05
CA SER A 107 -3.09 -3.54 -0.64
C SER A 107 -3.06 -3.89 -2.12
N TYR A 108 -4.14 -4.49 -2.62
CA TYR A 108 -4.37 -4.66 -4.05
C TYR A 108 -5.01 -3.42 -4.69
N SER A 109 -5.66 -2.55 -3.90
CA SER A 109 -6.35 -1.37 -4.42
C SER A 109 -6.08 -0.15 -3.56
N GLU A 110 -5.98 1.02 -4.20
CA GLU A 110 -6.02 2.32 -3.53
C GLU A 110 -7.40 2.59 -2.93
N ASP A 111 -8.48 2.08 -3.54
CA ASP A 111 -9.84 2.19 -3.01
C ASP A 111 -9.91 1.60 -1.58
N ASP A 112 -9.25 0.46 -1.33
CA ASP A 112 -9.23 -0.17 0.01
C ASP A 112 -8.45 0.69 1.02
N VAL A 113 -7.37 1.35 0.58
CA VAL A 113 -6.59 2.28 1.45
C VAL A 113 -7.43 3.50 1.79
N HIS A 114 -8.09 4.10 0.82
CA HIS A 114 -9.04 5.21 1.03
C HIS A 114 -10.11 4.83 2.06
N ARG A 115 -10.76 3.67 1.88
CA ARG A 115 -11.81 3.19 2.78
C ARG A 115 -11.27 2.86 4.16
N SER A 116 -10.04 2.36 4.26
CA SER A 116 -9.36 2.18 5.55
C SER A 116 -9.17 3.47 6.32
N ILE A 117 -8.77 4.54 5.63
CA ILE A 117 -8.61 5.87 6.25
C ILE A 117 -9.97 6.41 6.69
N LYS A 118 -10.97 6.35 5.80
CA LYS A 118 -12.33 6.84 6.05
C LYS A 118 -13.02 6.14 7.22
N TYR A 119 -12.88 4.82 7.31
CA TYR A 119 -13.61 4.01 8.28
C TYR A 119 -12.75 3.52 9.46
N SER A 120 -11.46 3.85 9.49
CA SER A 120 -10.52 3.43 10.54
C SER A 120 -10.49 1.91 10.77
N ILE A 121 -10.56 1.13 9.69
CA ILE A 121 -10.56 -0.33 9.73
C ILE A 121 -9.61 -0.92 8.69
N TRP A 122 -9.17 -2.16 8.91
CA TRP A 122 -8.47 -2.95 7.91
C TRP A 122 -8.90 -4.43 7.94
N CYS A 123 -8.64 -5.11 6.83
CA CYS A 123 -8.70 -6.56 6.72
C CYS A 123 -7.57 -7.03 5.80
N SER A 124 -6.84 -8.06 6.22
CA SER A 124 -5.86 -8.76 5.38
C SER A 124 -6.45 -10.10 4.89
N THR A 125 -5.62 -10.97 4.32
CA THR A 125 -5.93 -12.39 4.09
C THR A 125 -6.18 -13.11 5.41
N GLU A 126 -6.83 -14.28 5.40
CA GLU A 126 -7.02 -15.08 6.61
C GLU A 126 -5.70 -15.41 7.34
N HIS A 127 -4.65 -15.71 6.58
CA HIS A 127 -3.31 -15.93 7.15
C HIS A 127 -2.74 -14.65 7.77
N GLY A 128 -2.83 -13.53 7.04
CA GLY A 128 -2.36 -12.23 7.52
C GLY A 128 -3.11 -11.76 8.77
N ASN A 129 -4.43 -11.90 8.80
CA ASN A 129 -5.29 -11.63 9.94
C ASN A 129 -4.86 -12.42 11.18
N ARG A 130 -4.63 -13.74 11.05
CA ARG A 130 -4.11 -14.57 12.16
C ARG A 130 -2.78 -14.06 12.70
N ARG A 131 -1.89 -13.63 11.81
CA ARG A 131 -0.55 -13.14 12.17
C ARG A 131 -0.61 -11.81 12.92
N LEU A 132 -1.44 -10.88 12.43
CA LEU A 132 -1.64 -9.57 13.04
C LEU A 132 -2.39 -9.68 14.37
N ASP A 133 -3.42 -10.52 14.45
CA ASP A 133 -4.17 -10.76 15.69
C ASP A 133 -3.27 -11.35 16.79
N GLY A 134 -2.45 -12.37 16.44
CA GLY A 134 -1.47 -12.93 17.35
C GLY A 134 -0.46 -11.89 17.83
N ALA A 135 -0.03 -10.98 16.95
CA ALA A 135 0.88 -9.91 17.32
C ALA A 135 0.25 -8.85 18.24
N PHE A 136 -0.97 -8.44 17.94
CA PHE A 136 -1.72 -7.49 18.75
C PHE A 136 -2.00 -8.03 20.16
N ARG A 137 -2.48 -9.28 20.25
CA ARG A 137 -2.75 -9.93 21.54
C ARG A 137 -1.48 -10.15 22.37
N ALA A 138 -0.36 -10.51 21.72
CA ALA A 138 0.92 -10.68 22.41
C ALA A 138 1.50 -9.34 22.91
N ALA A 139 1.32 -8.25 22.15
CA ALA A 139 1.76 -6.92 22.56
C ALA A 139 0.90 -6.36 23.72
N GLY A 140 -0.40 -6.69 23.72
CA GLY A 140 -1.36 -6.16 24.69
C GLY A 140 -1.40 -4.63 24.65
N SER A 141 -1.58 -4.00 25.81
CA SER A 141 -1.50 -2.54 25.96
C SER A 141 -0.06 -2.00 26.13
N ARG A 142 0.96 -2.87 26.06
CA ARG A 142 2.34 -2.53 26.45
C ARG A 142 3.17 -1.98 25.31
N ALA A 143 2.84 -2.33 24.07
CA ALA A 143 3.63 -1.94 22.90
C ALA A 143 2.74 -1.76 21.66
N PRO A 144 3.04 -0.79 20.78
CA PRO A 144 2.27 -0.57 19.58
C PRO A 144 2.50 -1.68 18.54
N VAL A 145 1.47 -1.94 17.75
CA VAL A 145 1.56 -2.72 16.51
C VAL A 145 1.35 -1.76 15.34
N TYR A 146 2.43 -1.45 14.63
CA TYR A 146 2.43 -0.54 13.49
C TYR A 146 2.33 -1.27 12.15
N LEU A 147 1.59 -0.67 11.24
CA LEU A 147 1.25 -1.20 9.93
C LEU A 147 1.69 -0.19 8.88
N LEU A 148 2.66 -0.58 8.05
CA LEU A 148 3.24 0.23 6.98
C LEU A 148 2.56 -0.12 5.65
N PHE A 149 1.77 0.79 5.11
CA PHE A 149 0.94 0.54 3.94
C PHE A 149 1.65 0.85 2.63
N SER A 150 1.52 -0.06 1.66
CA SER A 150 1.96 0.14 0.28
C SER A 150 1.02 -0.60 -0.68
N VAL A 151 0.52 0.08 -1.69
CA VAL A 151 -0.30 -0.56 -2.74
C VAL A 151 0.60 -1.32 -3.71
N ASN A 152 0.19 -2.51 -4.14
CA ASN A 152 0.95 -3.31 -5.08
C ASN A 152 1.21 -2.55 -6.39
N GLY A 153 2.47 -2.53 -6.83
CA GLY A 153 2.88 -1.82 -8.04
C GLY A 153 3.03 -0.30 -7.90
N SER A 154 2.58 0.32 -6.79
CA SER A 154 2.65 1.78 -6.52
C SER A 154 4.06 2.38 -6.63
N GLY A 155 5.07 1.62 -6.25
CA GLY A 155 6.45 2.10 -6.15
C GLY A 155 6.72 2.99 -4.93
N HIS A 156 5.78 3.08 -3.99
CA HIS A 156 5.90 3.87 -2.76
C HIS A 156 5.17 3.23 -1.57
N PHE A 157 5.47 3.69 -0.37
CA PHE A 157 4.62 3.51 0.81
C PHE A 157 3.69 4.71 0.91
N CYS A 158 2.40 4.49 1.17
CA CYS A 158 1.38 5.55 1.22
C CYS A 158 0.99 5.95 2.65
N GLY A 159 1.48 5.24 3.67
CA GLY A 159 1.28 5.67 5.05
C GLY A 159 1.62 4.66 6.13
N LEU A 160 1.27 5.03 7.36
CA LEU A 160 1.45 4.27 8.59
C LEU A 160 0.18 4.35 9.43
N ALA A 161 -0.29 3.21 9.92
CA ALA A 161 -1.35 3.13 10.92
C ALA A 161 -0.93 2.28 12.12
N GLU A 162 -1.59 2.48 13.26
CA GLU A 162 -1.50 1.63 14.44
C GLU A 162 -2.71 0.70 14.49
N MET A 163 -2.52 -0.59 14.71
CA MET A 163 -3.61 -1.53 14.99
C MET A 163 -4.21 -1.25 16.37
N LYS A 164 -5.53 -1.12 16.47
CA LYS A 164 -6.23 -0.67 17.69
C LYS A 164 -7.18 -1.72 18.29
N SER A 165 -7.53 -2.76 17.55
CA SER A 165 -8.35 -3.87 18.06
C SER A 165 -7.78 -5.24 17.67
N PRO A 166 -8.19 -6.31 18.35
CA PRO A 166 -8.04 -7.67 17.83
C PRO A 166 -8.84 -7.85 16.54
N VAL A 167 -8.59 -8.95 15.83
CA VAL A 167 -9.37 -9.31 14.64
C VAL A 167 -10.69 -9.95 15.01
N ASP A 168 -11.78 -9.40 14.48
CA ASP A 168 -13.08 -10.08 14.38
C ASP A 168 -13.13 -10.83 13.04
N TYR A 169 -12.98 -12.16 13.07
CA TYR A 169 -12.96 -13.01 11.88
C TYR A 169 -14.33 -13.25 11.25
N GLY A 170 -15.42 -13.01 12.00
CA GLY A 170 -16.79 -13.18 11.52
C GLY A 170 -17.34 -11.94 10.83
N ALA A 171 -16.75 -10.77 11.11
CA ALA A 171 -17.15 -9.52 10.49
C ALA A 171 -16.93 -9.51 8.97
N SER A 172 -17.95 -9.05 8.25
CA SER A 172 -17.82 -8.54 6.88
C SER A 172 -18.10 -7.06 6.92
N ALA A 173 -17.10 -6.23 6.61
CA ALA A 173 -17.27 -4.80 6.65
C ALA A 173 -18.16 -4.29 5.50
N GLY A 174 -18.29 -5.05 4.40
CA GLY A 174 -19.09 -4.66 3.22
C GLY A 174 -18.55 -3.45 2.45
N VAL A 175 -17.46 -2.84 2.92
CA VAL A 175 -16.86 -1.65 2.33
C VAL A 175 -15.67 -1.98 1.43
N TRP A 176 -15.17 -3.21 1.33
CA TRP A 176 -13.95 -3.47 0.53
C TRP A 176 -14.23 -3.48 -0.97
N ALA A 177 -13.23 -3.19 -1.80
CA ALA A 177 -13.35 -3.18 -3.26
C ALA A 177 -13.68 -4.57 -3.83
N GLN A 178 -13.33 -5.63 -3.11
CA GLN A 178 -13.71 -7.01 -3.42
C GLN A 178 -14.43 -7.63 -2.23
N ASP A 179 -15.60 -8.24 -2.48
CA ASP A 179 -16.45 -8.90 -1.47
C ASP A 179 -15.89 -10.22 -0.90
N LYS A 180 -14.57 -10.47 -1.04
CA LYS A 180 -13.91 -11.71 -0.60
C LYS A 180 -13.27 -11.60 0.79
N TRP A 181 -13.05 -10.38 1.27
CA TRP A 181 -12.29 -10.15 2.50
C TRP A 181 -13.19 -10.37 3.71
N LYS A 182 -12.88 -11.41 4.50
CA LYS A 182 -13.52 -11.71 5.77
C LYS A 182 -12.57 -11.39 6.91
N GLY A 183 -13.10 -10.74 7.93
CA GLY A 183 -12.29 -10.20 9.00
C GLY A 183 -12.39 -8.68 9.06
N LYS A 184 -12.26 -8.14 10.26
CA LYS A 184 -12.13 -6.70 10.47
C LYS A 184 -11.34 -6.45 11.75
N PHE A 185 -10.48 -5.44 11.72
CA PHE A 185 -9.91 -4.85 12.93
C PHE A 185 -9.75 -3.35 12.75
N ASP A 186 -9.76 -2.64 13.87
CA ASP A 186 -9.67 -1.20 13.90
C ASP A 186 -8.21 -0.76 13.76
N VAL A 187 -8.01 0.34 13.04
CA VAL A 187 -6.70 0.98 12.85
C VAL A 187 -6.81 2.48 13.08
N LYS A 188 -5.73 3.09 13.57
CA LYS A 188 -5.58 4.54 13.65
C LYS A 188 -4.48 4.97 12.69
N TRP A 189 -4.86 5.66 11.62
CA TRP A 189 -3.90 6.23 10.68
C TRP A 189 -3.11 7.38 11.34
N ILE A 190 -1.78 7.33 11.20
CA ILE A 190 -0.83 8.29 11.78
C ILE A 190 -0.19 9.11 10.67
N PHE A 191 0.39 8.45 9.67
CA PHE A 191 0.92 9.11 8.48
C PHE A 191 0.07 8.75 7.27
N VAL A 192 -0.30 9.75 6.50
CA VAL A 192 -0.96 9.63 5.19
C VAL A 192 -0.15 10.50 4.24
N LYS A 193 0.82 9.87 3.57
CA LYS A 193 1.77 10.53 2.66
C LYS A 193 2.57 9.52 1.85
N ASP A 194 2.92 9.90 0.64
CA ASP A 194 3.69 9.03 -0.24
C ASP A 194 5.19 9.16 0.01
N VAL A 195 5.84 8.01 0.21
CA VAL A 195 7.29 7.88 0.39
C VAL A 195 7.82 6.91 -0.67
N PRO A 196 8.54 7.39 -1.70
CA PRO A 196 9.03 6.56 -2.78
C PRO A 196 9.95 5.42 -2.30
N ASN A 197 9.85 4.26 -2.93
CA ASN A 197 10.64 3.07 -2.55
C ASN A 197 12.15 3.31 -2.63
N ASN A 198 12.62 4.25 -3.46
CA ASN A 198 14.05 4.56 -3.54
C ASN A 198 14.62 5.11 -2.20
N GLN A 199 13.78 5.70 -1.35
CA GLN A 199 14.15 6.16 -0.01
C GLN A 199 14.32 5.00 0.97
N LEU A 200 13.69 3.85 0.73
CA LEU A 200 13.61 2.74 1.69
C LEU A 200 14.35 1.48 1.22
N ARG A 201 14.61 1.31 -0.08
CA ARG A 201 15.15 0.08 -0.68
C ARG A 201 16.53 -0.37 -0.17
N HIS A 202 17.27 0.53 0.49
CA HIS A 202 18.57 0.21 1.08
C HIS A 202 18.44 -0.54 2.42
N ILE A 203 17.29 -0.45 3.09
CA ILE A 203 16.98 -1.20 4.31
C ILE A 203 16.61 -2.63 3.92
N ARG A 204 17.43 -3.58 4.36
CA ARG A 204 17.26 -5.01 4.08
C ARG A 204 16.78 -5.77 5.32
N LEU A 205 15.94 -6.76 5.10
CA LEU A 205 15.32 -7.55 6.17
C LEU A 205 16.01 -8.91 6.29
N GLU A 206 16.75 -9.10 7.37
CA GLU A 206 17.45 -10.36 7.67
C GLU A 206 16.50 -11.56 7.79
N ASN A 207 15.25 -11.34 8.21
CA ASN A 207 14.21 -12.36 8.31
C ASN A 207 13.42 -12.58 7.00
N ASN A 208 13.89 -12.04 5.87
CA ASN A 208 13.27 -12.19 4.55
C ASN A 208 14.35 -12.27 3.46
N ASP A 209 15.26 -13.24 3.57
CA ASP A 209 16.37 -13.49 2.63
C ASP A 209 17.24 -12.26 2.33
N ASN A 210 17.36 -11.34 3.28
CA ASN A 210 18.05 -10.06 3.13
C ASN A 210 17.54 -9.21 1.94
N LYS A 211 16.29 -9.43 1.53
CA LYS A 211 15.60 -8.63 0.50
C LYS A 211 15.33 -7.22 1.04
N PRO A 212 15.29 -6.20 0.16
CA PRO A 212 14.84 -4.87 0.53
C PRO A 212 13.47 -4.88 1.20
N VAL A 213 13.24 -4.02 2.19
CA VAL A 213 11.93 -3.85 2.84
C VAL A 213 10.81 -3.53 1.84
N THR A 214 11.15 -2.85 0.74
CA THR A 214 10.24 -2.52 -0.37
C THR A 214 9.75 -3.73 -1.17
N ASN A 215 10.42 -4.89 -1.04
CA ASN A 215 10.09 -6.13 -1.74
C ASN A 215 9.31 -7.10 -0.85
N SER A 216 8.79 -6.61 0.27
CA SER A 216 8.02 -7.40 1.22
C SER A 216 6.64 -7.78 0.69
N ARG A 217 6.18 -8.96 1.10
CA ARG A 217 4.80 -9.43 0.89
C ARG A 217 3.87 -8.87 1.97
N ASP A 218 2.57 -9.09 1.77
CA ASP A 218 1.55 -8.72 2.74
C ASP A 218 1.82 -9.39 4.09
N THR A 219 1.71 -8.62 5.15
CA THR A 219 2.11 -9.01 6.49
C THR A 219 3.53 -9.59 6.50
N GLN A 220 4.54 -8.85 6.05
CA GLN A 220 5.94 -9.14 6.40
C GLN A 220 6.25 -8.47 7.74
N GLU A 221 6.86 -9.18 8.69
CA GLU A 221 7.36 -8.54 9.91
C GLU A 221 8.70 -7.86 9.68
N VAL A 222 8.82 -6.63 10.14
CA VAL A 222 10.05 -5.85 10.07
C VAL A 222 10.74 -5.92 11.43
N PRO A 223 11.96 -6.48 11.51
CA PRO A 223 12.73 -6.50 12.75
C PRO A 223 12.86 -5.09 13.34
N LEU A 224 12.77 -4.96 14.67
CA LEU A 224 12.60 -3.67 15.35
C LEU A 224 13.66 -2.63 14.96
N GLU A 225 14.93 -3.02 14.86
CA GLU A 225 16.01 -2.10 14.46
C GLU A 225 15.87 -1.60 13.02
N LYS A 226 15.39 -2.45 12.10
CA LYS A 226 15.07 -2.03 10.72
C LYS A 226 13.80 -1.17 10.68
N ALA A 227 12.83 -1.49 11.54
CA ALA A 227 11.59 -0.72 11.64
C ALA A 227 11.84 0.72 12.08
N LYS A 228 12.72 0.95 13.08
CA LYS A 228 13.12 2.31 13.50
C LYS A 228 13.69 3.13 12.34
N GLN A 229 14.50 2.51 11.48
CA GLN A 229 15.07 3.17 10.29
C GLN A 229 13.97 3.56 9.30
N VAL A 230 13.04 2.64 9.01
CA VAL A 230 11.90 2.90 8.11
C VAL A 230 11.01 4.01 8.67
N LEU A 231 10.65 3.93 9.95
CA LEU A 231 9.81 4.91 10.63
C LEU A 231 10.45 6.31 10.64
N LYS A 232 11.76 6.40 10.87
CA LYS A 232 12.49 7.66 10.82
C LYS A 232 12.42 8.30 9.43
N ILE A 233 12.62 7.51 8.37
CA ILE A 233 12.55 7.99 6.99
C ILE A 233 11.13 8.44 6.67
N ILE A 234 10.12 7.63 6.99
CA ILE A 234 8.72 8.01 6.77
C ILE A 234 8.41 9.30 7.53
N ALA A 235 8.70 9.40 8.83
CA ALA A 235 8.40 10.60 9.61
C ALA A 235 9.05 11.86 9.02
N SER A 236 10.33 11.79 8.65
CA SER A 236 11.10 12.94 8.15
C SER A 236 10.90 13.28 6.67
N TYR A 237 10.35 12.37 5.86
CA TYR A 237 10.19 12.60 4.42
C TYR A 237 9.21 13.75 4.15
N LYS A 238 9.69 14.73 3.37
CA LYS A 238 8.94 15.87 2.85
C LYS A 238 8.19 15.45 1.59
N HIS A 239 7.06 14.76 1.78
CA HIS A 239 6.19 14.35 0.69
C HIS A 239 5.62 15.53 -0.10
N THR A 240 5.33 15.28 -1.37
CA THR A 240 4.63 16.21 -2.26
C THR A 240 3.28 15.68 -2.72
N THR A 241 2.99 14.40 -2.44
CA THR A 241 1.74 13.74 -2.83
C THR A 241 1.24 12.83 -1.71
N SER A 242 -0.07 12.62 -1.68
CA SER A 242 -0.73 11.64 -0.83
C SER A 242 -2.08 11.24 -1.44
N ILE A 243 -2.68 10.15 -0.94
CA ILE A 243 -4.05 9.77 -1.32
C ILE A 243 -5.11 10.85 -1.04
N PHE A 244 -4.82 11.84 -0.18
CA PHE A 244 -5.73 12.97 0.05
C PHE A 244 -5.86 13.90 -1.15
N ASP A 245 -4.87 13.95 -2.05
CA ASP A 245 -4.93 14.76 -3.29
C ASP A 245 -6.06 14.27 -4.20
N ASP A 246 -6.40 12.99 -4.08
CA ASP A 246 -7.35 12.28 -4.92
C ASP A 246 -8.61 11.84 -4.14
N PHE A 247 -8.83 12.39 -2.95
CA PHE A 247 -9.90 11.94 -2.04
C PHE A 247 -11.30 12.01 -2.67
N SER A 248 -11.62 13.13 -3.33
CA SER A 248 -12.92 13.32 -4.00
C SER A 248 -13.16 12.30 -5.13
N HIS A 249 -12.08 11.82 -5.77
CA HIS A 249 -12.18 10.78 -6.80
C HIS A 249 -12.64 9.45 -6.19
N TYR A 250 -12.04 9.04 -5.06
CA TYR A 250 -12.40 7.79 -4.38
C TYR A 250 -13.78 7.85 -3.72
N GLU A 251 -14.18 9.02 -3.19
CA GLU A 251 -15.54 9.21 -2.67
C GLU A 251 -16.59 9.01 -3.76
N LYS A 252 -16.43 9.68 -4.90
CA LYS A 252 -17.34 9.53 -6.04
C LYS A 252 -17.40 8.09 -6.55
N ARG A 253 -16.25 7.42 -6.70
CA ARG A 253 -16.21 6.00 -7.09
C ARG A 253 -16.96 5.11 -6.11
N GLN A 254 -16.79 5.34 -4.80
CA GLN A 254 -17.51 4.58 -3.79
C GLN A 254 -19.03 4.78 -3.91
N GLU A 255 -19.50 6.01 -4.05
CA GLU A 255 -20.92 6.31 -4.22
C GLU A 255 -21.51 5.61 -5.45
N GLU A 256 -20.83 5.67 -6.59
CA GLU A 256 -21.24 5.00 -7.83
C GLU A 256 -21.32 3.47 -7.65
N GLU A 257 -20.31 2.86 -7.02
CA GLU A 257 -20.29 1.42 -6.71
C GLU A 257 -21.44 1.00 -5.78
N GLU A 258 -21.75 1.82 -4.77
CA GLU A 258 -22.87 1.58 -3.85
C GLU A 258 -24.24 1.67 -4.54
N VAL A 259 -24.43 2.63 -5.45
CA VAL A 259 -25.64 2.72 -6.28
C VAL A 259 -25.81 1.46 -7.12
N VAL A 260 -24.76 1.03 -7.82
CA VAL A 260 -24.79 -0.20 -8.64
C VAL A 260 -25.08 -1.43 -7.78
N ARG A 261 -24.51 -1.51 -6.57
CA ARG A 261 -24.74 -2.61 -5.63
C ARG A 261 -26.20 -2.65 -5.16
N LYS A 262 -26.79 -1.51 -4.81
CA LYS A 262 -28.21 -1.38 -4.42
C LYS A 262 -29.14 -1.77 -5.56
N GLU A 263 -28.88 -1.33 -6.79
CA GLU A 263 -29.68 -1.72 -7.95
C GLU A 263 -29.63 -3.24 -8.22
N ARG A 264 -28.46 -3.87 -8.13
CA ARG A 264 -28.33 -5.33 -8.27
C ARG A 264 -29.12 -6.08 -7.19
N GLN A 265 -29.07 -5.60 -5.95
CA GLN A 265 -29.86 -6.21 -4.86
C GLN A 265 -31.37 -6.05 -5.08
N ASN A 266 -31.81 -4.91 -5.62
CA ASN A 266 -33.23 -4.67 -5.91
C ASN A 266 -33.74 -5.49 -7.10
N ARG A 267 -32.89 -5.78 -8.10
CA ARG A 267 -33.24 -6.67 -9.23
C ARG A 267 -33.32 -8.15 -8.85
N ASN A 268 -32.69 -8.55 -7.75
CA ASN A 268 -32.63 -9.93 -7.30
C ASN A 268 -33.63 -10.23 -6.16
N LYS A 269 -34.48 -9.27 -5.80
CA LYS A 269 -35.63 -9.42 -4.89
C LYS A 269 -36.90 -9.50 -5.70
#